data_AF-A0A1Q5LS28-F1
#
_entry.id   AF-A0A1Q5LS28-F1
#
_cell.length_a   1.000
_cell.length_b   1.000
_cell.length_c   1.000
_cell.angle_alpha   90.00
_cell.angle_beta   90.00
_cell.angle_gamma   90.00
#
_symmetry.space_group_name_H-M   'P 1'
#
loop_
_entity.id
_entity.type
_entity.pdbx_description
1 polymer ?
#
loop_
_entity_poly.entity_id
_entity_poly.type
_entity_poly.pdbx_seq_one_letter_code
_entity_poly.pdbx_strand_id
1 'polypeptide(L)'
;MENAEAVHVLARLETLLREVWDEYPAGEPVDRDASLLSLGVDSLTLVILLDRVEREFRVAWDPGNPPGAFSSLRSLAELVAAGSPDTAGKP
;
A
#
# COMPACT_ATOMS: atom_id res chain seq x y z
N MET A 1 -12.15 15.80 -2.72
CA MET A 1 -11.04 16.25 -1.85
C MET A 1 -10.14 15.04 -1.69
N GLU A 2 -8.92 15.09 -2.22
CA GLU A 2 -7.94 14.03 -1.93
C GLU A 2 -7.74 13.96 -0.41
N ASN A 3 -7.88 12.76 0.15
CA ASN A 3 -7.76 12.54 1.57
C ASN A 3 -6.27 12.68 1.92
N ALA A 4 -5.90 13.71 2.68
CA ALA A 4 -4.50 14.02 2.96
C ALA A 4 -3.76 12.81 3.56
N GLU A 5 -4.45 12.04 4.40
CA GLU A 5 -3.93 10.79 4.95
C GLU A 5 -3.63 9.74 3.88
N ALA A 6 -4.53 9.54 2.92
CA ALA A 6 -4.30 8.62 1.81
C ALA A 6 -3.08 9.03 0.96
N VAL A 7 -2.83 10.33 0.79
CA VAL A 7 -1.62 10.83 0.10
C VAL A 7 -0.34 10.50 0.89
N HIS A 8 -0.37 10.67 2.22
CA HIS A 8 0.76 10.30 3.09
C HIS A 8 1.02 8.79 3.10
N VAL A 9 -0.04 7.99 3.21
CA VAL A 9 0.03 6.53 3.14
C VAL A 9 0.58 6.09 1.78
N LEU A 10 0.10 6.68 0.68
CA LEU A 10 0.56 6.35 -0.67
C LEU A 10 2.05 6.60 -0.85
N ALA A 11 2.55 7.77 -0.44
CA ALA A 11 3.97 8.09 -0.50
C ALA A 11 4.84 7.11 0.31
N ARG A 12 4.29 6.63 1.43
CA ARG A 12 4.97 5.65 2.28
C ARG A 12 4.94 4.24 1.66
N LEU A 13 3.81 3.83 1.07
CA LEU A 13 3.70 2.58 0.32
C LEU A 13 4.66 2.53 -0.87
N GLU A 14 4.82 3.63 -1.61
CA GLU A 14 5.81 3.74 -2.69
C GLU A 14 7.24 3.52 -2.16
N THR A 15 7.54 4.10 -0.98
CA THR A 15 8.84 3.91 -0.34
C THR A 15 9.06 2.45 0.06
N LEU A 16 8.08 1.84 0.74
CA LEU A 16 8.14 0.44 1.14
C LEU A 16 8.29 -0.49 -0.06
N LEU A 17 7.53 -0.24 -1.14
CA LEU A 17 7.62 -1.03 -2.37
C LEU A 17 9.04 -0.96 -2.94
N ARG A 18 9.63 0.24 -3.04
CA ARG A 18 11.01 0.41 -3.50
C ARG A 18 12.05 -0.26 -2.60
N GLU A 19 11.79 -0.35 -1.29
CA GLU A 19 12.68 -1.05 -0.36
C GLU A 19 12.64 -2.58 -0.52
N VAL A 20 11.49 -3.14 -0.92
CA VAL A 20 11.34 -4.60 -1.08
C VAL A 20 11.54 -5.06 -2.52
N TRP A 21 11.38 -4.15 -3.48
CA TRP A 21 11.48 -4.43 -4.90
C TRP A 21 12.88 -4.10 -5.43
N ASP A 22 13.80 -5.04 -5.23
CA ASP A 22 15.22 -4.92 -5.60
C ASP A 22 15.44 -4.72 -7.11
N GLU A 23 14.62 -5.37 -7.95
CA GLU A 23 14.72 -5.26 -9.42
C GLU A 23 14.18 -3.93 -9.97
N TYR A 24 13.58 -3.08 -9.14
CA TYR A 24 13.02 -1.83 -9.60
C TYR A 24 14.13 -0.80 -9.88
N PRO A 25 14.19 -0.22 -11.09
CA PRO A 25 15.23 0.74 -11.44
C PRO A 25 15.16 1.98 -10.54
N ALA A 26 16.29 2.25 -9.86
CA ALA A 26 16.43 3.40 -8.98
C ALA A 26 16.19 4.71 -9.77
N GLY A 27 15.12 5.42 -9.43
CA GLY A 27 14.79 6.71 -10.04
C GLY A 27 13.57 6.70 -10.96
N GLU A 28 13.00 5.53 -11.30
CA GLU A 28 11.71 5.52 -12.01
C GLU A 28 10.55 5.84 -11.05
N PRO A 29 9.53 6.58 -11.53
CA PRO A 29 8.30 6.80 -10.79
C PRO A 29 7.46 5.52 -10.81
N VAL A 30 7.06 5.04 -9.64
CA VAL A 30 6.11 3.92 -9.56
C VAL A 30 4.75 4.43 -9.99
N ASP A 31 4.13 3.75 -10.96
CA ASP A 31 2.77 4.06 -11.35
C ASP A 31 1.79 3.59 -10.26
N ARG A 32 1.18 4.56 -9.57
CA ARG A 32 0.34 4.33 -8.38
C ARG A 32 -1.02 3.74 -8.71
N ASP A 33 -1.45 3.89 -9.96
CA ASP A 33 -2.72 3.43 -10.49
C ASP A 33 -2.57 2.10 -11.23
N ALA A 34 -1.36 1.78 -11.70
CA ALA A 34 -1.06 0.50 -12.33
C ALA A 34 -1.17 -0.66 -11.35
N SER A 35 -1.52 -1.83 -11.91
CA SER A 35 -1.53 -3.07 -11.16
C SER A 35 -0.11 -3.49 -10.77
N LEU A 36 0.14 -3.82 -9.50
CA LEU A 36 1.47 -4.28 -9.03
C LEU A 36 1.99 -5.48 -9.86
N LEU A 37 1.11 -6.42 -10.20
CA LEU A 37 1.44 -7.54 -11.09
C LEU A 37 1.80 -7.10 -12.52
N SER A 38 1.16 -6.05 -13.05
CA SER A 38 1.49 -5.48 -14.37
C SER A 38 2.80 -4.71 -14.36
N LEU A 39 3.17 -4.14 -13.21
CA LEU A 39 4.46 -3.51 -13.01
C LEU A 39 5.61 -4.54 -12.93
N GLY A 40 5.29 -5.83 -12.80
CA GLY A 40 6.27 -6.90 -12.67
C GLY A 40 6.64 -7.21 -11.22
N VAL A 41 5.82 -6.81 -10.25
CA VAL A 41 6.02 -7.18 -8.85
C VAL A 41 5.68 -8.66 -8.66
N ASP A 42 6.67 -9.45 -8.30
CA ASP A 42 6.48 -10.86 -7.96
C ASP A 42 5.62 -11.07 -6.71
N SER A 43 4.97 -12.24 -6.65
CA SER A 43 4.11 -12.60 -5.53
C SER A 43 4.84 -12.59 -4.18
N LEU A 44 6.14 -12.93 -4.15
CA LEU A 44 6.96 -12.86 -2.94
C LEU A 44 7.16 -11.41 -2.47
N THR A 45 7.55 -10.52 -3.39
CA THR A 45 7.72 -9.09 -3.14
C THR A 45 6.42 -8.46 -2.65
N LEU A 46 5.30 -8.85 -3.26
CA LEU A 46 3.96 -8.43 -2.83
C LEU A 46 3.69 -8.86 -1.38
N VAL A 47 3.92 -10.13 -1.03
CA VAL A 47 3.69 -10.63 0.34
C VAL A 47 4.58 -9.88 1.36
N ILE A 48 5.85 -9.61 1.02
CA ILE A 48 6.77 -8.86 1.90
C ILE A 48 6.30 -7.42 2.07
N LEU A 49 5.86 -6.76 1.00
CA LEU A 49 5.27 -5.42 1.07
C LEU A 49 4.08 -5.41 2.03
N LEU A 50 3.16 -6.36 1.86
CA LEU A 50 1.92 -6.42 2.64
C LEU A 50 2.16 -6.71 4.13
N ASP A 51 3.13 -7.55 4.48
CA ASP A 51 3.57 -7.76 5.86
C ASP A 51 4.17 -6.47 6.46
N ARG A 52 4.99 -5.73 5.70
CA ARG A 52 5.51 -4.43 6.16
C ARG A 52 4.39 -3.41 6.37
N VAL A 53 3.42 -3.35 5.47
CA VAL A 53 2.27 -2.44 5.57
C VAL A 53 1.42 -2.77 6.79
N GLU A 54 1.13 -4.06 7.02
CA GLU A 54 0.41 -4.54 8.21
C GLU A 54 1.08 -4.04 9.49
N ARG A 55 2.40 -4.22 9.59
CA ARG A 55 3.20 -3.84 10.76
C ARG A 55 3.31 -2.32 10.93
N GLU A 56 3.50 -1.60 9.85
CA GLU A 56 3.75 -0.16 9.87
C GLU A 56 2.48 0.64 10.16
N PHE A 57 1.37 0.30 9.50
CA PHE A 57 0.11 1.00 9.66
C PHE A 57 -0.83 0.37 10.70
N ARG A 58 -0.43 -0.78 11.29
CA ARG A 58 -1.26 -1.56 12.22
C ARG A 58 -2.63 -1.92 11.67
N VAL A 59 -2.71 -2.11 10.36
CA VAL A 59 -3.90 -2.60 9.66
C VAL A 59 -3.94 -4.11 9.81
N ALA A 60 -5.11 -4.71 10.04
CA ALA A 60 -5.28 -6.15 9.97
C ALA A 60 -5.92 -6.50 8.62
N TRP A 61 -5.29 -7.40 7.86
CA TRP A 61 -5.88 -7.90 6.63
C TRP A 61 -7.03 -8.84 6.96
N ASP A 62 -8.26 -8.41 6.70
CA ASP A 62 -9.43 -9.28 6.86
C ASP A 62 -9.39 -10.40 5.79
N PRO A 63 -9.65 -11.66 6.15
CA PRO A 63 -9.69 -12.76 5.19
C PRO A 63 -10.77 -12.59 4.11
N GLY A 64 -11.80 -11.77 4.35
CA GLY A 64 -12.81 -11.37 3.36
C GLY A 64 -12.38 -10.20 2.47
N ASN A 65 -11.27 -9.51 2.78
CA ASN A 65 -10.71 -8.40 2.02
C ASN A 65 -9.19 -8.54 1.89
N PRO A 66 -8.71 -9.62 1.21
CA PRO A 66 -7.29 -9.91 1.15
C PRO A 66 -6.56 -8.81 0.38
N PRO A 67 -5.34 -8.44 0.80
CA PRO A 67 -4.57 -7.39 0.15
C PRO A 67 -4.25 -7.67 -1.33
N GLY A 68 -4.26 -8.94 -1.75
CA GLY A 68 -4.12 -9.32 -3.16
C GLY A 68 -5.33 -9.01 -4.05
N ALA A 69 -6.47 -8.61 -3.47
CA ALA A 69 -7.62 -8.10 -4.23
C ALA A 69 -7.40 -6.66 -4.73
N PHE A 70 -6.43 -5.93 -4.17
CA PHE A 70 -6.10 -4.59 -4.62
C PHE A 70 -5.11 -4.66 -5.77
N SER A 71 -5.51 -4.11 -6.89
CA SER A 71 -4.66 -4.01 -8.07
C SER A 71 -3.49 -3.06 -7.83
N SER A 72 -3.73 -1.91 -7.18
CA SER A 72 -2.84 -0.75 -7.27
C SER A 72 -2.48 -0.15 -5.90
N LEU A 73 -1.34 0.54 -5.81
CA LEU A 73 -0.90 1.21 -4.59
C LEU A 73 -1.90 2.25 -4.08
N ARG A 74 -2.58 2.97 -4.99
CA ARG A 74 -3.64 3.93 -4.64
C ARG A 74 -4.76 3.26 -3.86
N SER A 75 -5.29 2.14 -4.34
CA SER A 75 -6.39 1.42 -3.67
C SER A 75 -5.97 0.90 -2.28
N LEU A 76 -4.74 0.42 -2.15
CA LEU A 76 -4.15 0.05 -0.86
C LEU A 76 -4.06 1.25 0.08
N ALA A 77 -3.61 2.41 -0.42
CA ALA A 77 -3.49 3.62 0.37
C ALA A 77 -4.84 4.12 0.89
N GLU A 78 -5.87 4.09 0.04
CA GLU A 78 -7.22 4.49 0.41
C GLU A 78 -7.82 3.56 1.47
N LEU A 79 -7.59 2.25 1.36
CA LEU A 79 -8.04 1.29 2.37
C LEU A 79 -7.34 1.51 3.71
N VAL A 80 -6.02 1.63 3.69
CA VAL A 80 -5.21 1.83 4.90
C VAL A 80 -5.59 3.14 5.58
N ALA A 81 -5.79 4.22 4.81
CA ALA A 81 -6.30 5.49 5.34
C ALA A 81 -7.74 5.37 5.86
N ALA A 82 -8.60 4.56 5.23
CA ALA A 82 -9.94 4.32 5.74
C ALA A 82 -9.97 3.46 7.02
N GLY A 83 -8.95 2.62 7.23
CA GLY A 83 -8.79 1.74 8.38
C GLY A 83 -8.00 2.34 9.55
N SER A 84 -7.24 3.41 9.31
CA SER A 84 -6.54 4.15 10.37
C SER A 84 -7.57 4.75 11.35
N PRO A 85 -7.50 4.42 12.65
CA PRO A 85 -8.44 4.93 13.63
C PRO A 85 -8.27 6.43 13.94
N ASP A 86 -7.43 7.17 13.23
CA ASP A 86 -7.20 8.61 13.42
C ASP A 86 -8.27 9.49 12.75
N THR A 87 -9.53 9.06 12.80
CA THR A 87 -10.69 9.98 12.73
C THR A 87 -11.84 9.51 13.62
N ALA A 88 -11.63 8.51 14.48
CA ALA A 88 -12.56 8.20 15.57
C ALA A 88 -12.19 9.01 16.84
N GLY A 89 -11.97 10.32 16.67
CA GLY A 89 -12.04 11.30 17.75
C GLY A 89 -13.46 11.44 18.27
N LYS A 90 -13.86 10.47 19.10
CA LYS A 90 -14.80 10.43 20.25
C LYS A 90 -15.30 11.81 20.79
N PRO A 91 -16.44 11.96 21.51
CA PRO A 91 -17.46 11.01 22.01
C PRO A 91 -18.88 11.16 21.41
#